data_AF-A0ABD0JZQ4-F1
#
_entry.id   AF-A0ABD0JZQ4-F1
#
_cell.length_a   1.000
_cell.length_b   1.000
_cell.length_c   1.000
_cell.angle_alpha   90.00
_cell.angle_beta   90.00
_cell.angle_gamma   90.00
#
_symmetry.space_group_name_H-M   'P 1'
#
loop_
_entity.id
_entity.type
_entity.pdbx_description
1 polymer ?
#
loop_
_entity_poly.entity_id
_entity_poly.type
_entity_poly.pdbx_seq_one_letter_code
_entity_poly.pdbx_strand_id
1 'polypeptide(L)'
;MAAPVLCEFRPFHAWVMAQQHRPNLAPTVTDIREDLIEKNAHVVFDWDNTLKLYDKQTGRLRSRVSRDFLVHLKRDLGCRLYIISAIRPSRINLSTILTEVERLGLTDVFVDDQEDSDDVDGTENGHKCEVKPNEYAREGNVIICGYDKAETFLRLASFDADKGDKVIFFDDEEVNIENFEAIVPNSKCYLAV
;
A
#
# COMPACT_ATOMS: atom_id res chain seq x y z
N MET A 1 -21.64 36.08 -21.54
CA MET A 1 -21.24 35.97 -20.12
C MET A 1 -21.82 34.66 -19.60
N ALA A 2 -20.98 33.63 -19.47
CA ALA A 2 -21.40 32.30 -19.03
C ALA A 2 -21.26 32.20 -17.50
N ALA A 3 -22.30 31.68 -16.84
CA ALA A 3 -22.33 31.45 -15.39
C ALA A 3 -21.46 30.24 -15.01
N PRO A 4 -20.86 30.22 -13.81
CA PRO A 4 -20.06 29.09 -13.36
C PRO A 4 -20.95 27.91 -12.96
N VAL A 5 -20.57 26.72 -13.41
CA VAL A 5 -21.12 25.44 -12.97
C VAL A 5 -20.64 25.18 -11.53
N LEU A 6 -21.56 25.25 -10.58
CA LEU A 6 -21.33 24.82 -9.21
C LEU A 6 -21.21 23.29 -9.20
N CYS A 7 -20.00 22.80 -8.96
CA CYS A 7 -19.76 21.39 -8.66
C CYS A 7 -20.26 21.14 -7.23
N GLU A 8 -21.42 20.50 -7.11
CA GLU A 8 -22.00 20.12 -5.82
C GLU A 8 -21.13 19.03 -5.16
N PHE A 9 -20.41 19.43 -4.11
CA PHE A 9 -19.84 18.50 -3.13
C PHE A 9 -20.99 17.74 -2.47
N ARG A 10 -21.13 16.45 -2.77
CA ARG A 10 -22.04 15.57 -2.02
C ARG A 10 -21.39 15.25 -0.66
N PRO A 11 -22.09 15.47 0.46
CA PRO A 11 -21.55 15.18 1.77
C PRO A 11 -21.47 13.66 2.01
N PHE A 12 -20.44 13.26 2.75
CA PHE A 12 -20.10 11.92 3.25
C PHE A 12 -21.28 11.08 3.78
N HIS A 13 -22.41 11.71 4.11
CA HIS A 13 -23.61 11.09 4.67
C HIS A 13 -24.40 10.21 3.70
N ALA A 14 -24.23 10.39 2.38
CA ALA A 14 -24.93 9.56 1.39
C ALA A 14 -24.36 8.14 1.27
N TRP A 15 -23.10 7.92 1.68
CA TRP A 15 -22.44 6.62 1.61
C TRP A 15 -22.91 5.65 2.71
N VAL A 16 -23.20 6.18 3.91
CA VAL A 16 -23.65 5.38 5.07
C VAL A 16 -25.02 4.72 4.86
N MET A 17 -25.84 5.20 3.92
CA MET A 17 -27.19 4.67 3.67
C MET A 17 -27.29 3.66 2.51
N ALA A 18 -26.18 3.34 1.82
CA ALA A 18 -26.17 2.42 0.69
C ALA A 18 -25.86 0.95 1.04
N GLN A 19 -25.70 0.60 2.33
CA GLN A 19 -25.29 -0.75 2.80
C GLN A 19 -26.36 -1.86 2.73
N GLN A 20 -27.45 -1.72 1.94
CA GLN A 20 -28.51 -2.74 1.85
C GLN A 20 -28.41 -3.73 0.69
N HIS A 21 -27.31 -3.72 -0.06
CA HIS A 21 -26.93 -4.83 -0.93
C HIS A 21 -25.43 -5.03 -0.83
N ARG A 22 -24.94 -5.79 0.17
CA ARG A 22 -23.53 -6.17 0.24
C ARG A 22 -23.21 -7.09 -0.94
N PRO A 23 -22.48 -6.64 -1.98
CA PRO A 23 -21.87 -7.57 -2.91
C PRO A 23 -20.78 -8.32 -2.12
N ASN A 24 -20.48 -9.55 -2.53
CA ASN A 24 -19.53 -10.48 -1.93
C ASN A 24 -18.47 -9.85 -1.02
N LEU A 25 -18.50 -10.19 0.27
CA LEU A 25 -17.40 -9.92 1.20
C LEU A 25 -16.10 -10.42 0.56
N ALA A 26 -15.07 -9.57 0.59
CA ALA A 26 -13.76 -9.93 0.09
C ALA A 26 -13.27 -11.24 0.73
N PRO A 27 -12.57 -12.09 -0.03
CA PRO A 27 -12.06 -13.36 0.49
C PRO A 27 -11.11 -13.12 1.67
N THR A 28 -11.39 -13.81 2.78
CA THR A 28 -10.53 -13.84 3.96
C THR A 28 -9.38 -14.82 3.78
N VAL A 29 -8.17 -14.42 4.16
CA VAL A 29 -6.96 -15.25 4.05
C VAL A 29 -6.19 -15.23 5.37
N THR A 30 -5.71 -16.40 5.79
CA THR A 30 -4.79 -16.52 6.95
C THR A 30 -3.34 -16.37 6.51
N ASP A 31 -3.04 -16.92 5.33
CA ASP A 31 -1.71 -16.96 4.75
C ASP A 31 -1.71 -16.28 3.38
N ILE A 32 -0.73 -15.41 3.17
CA ILE A 32 -0.48 -14.78 1.87
C ILE A 32 0.36 -15.74 1.04
N ARG A 33 -0.22 -16.27 -0.03
CA ARG A 33 0.34 -17.33 -0.87
C ARG A 33 0.49 -16.86 -2.31
N GLU A 34 1.38 -17.53 -3.05
CA GLU A 34 1.70 -17.18 -4.44
C GLU A 34 0.47 -17.23 -5.36
N ASP A 35 -0.44 -18.19 -5.14
CA ASP A 35 -1.65 -18.37 -5.96
C ASP A 35 -2.65 -17.21 -5.85
N LEU A 36 -2.47 -16.33 -4.88
CA LEU A 36 -3.26 -15.10 -4.71
C LEU A 36 -2.68 -13.91 -5.48
N ILE A 37 -1.44 -14.02 -5.97
CA ILE A 37 -0.67 -12.89 -6.50
C ILE A 37 -0.40 -13.10 -7.99
N GLU A 38 -0.89 -12.18 -8.80
CA GLU A 38 -0.63 -12.18 -10.23
C GLU A 38 0.77 -11.67 -10.55
N LYS A 39 1.38 -12.19 -11.63
CA LYS A 39 2.67 -11.69 -12.13
C LYS A 39 2.56 -10.22 -12.56
N ASN A 40 3.65 -9.49 -12.37
CA ASN A 40 3.79 -8.06 -12.69
C ASN A 40 2.74 -7.17 -12.01
N ALA A 41 2.13 -7.65 -10.92
CA ALA A 41 1.15 -6.86 -10.18
C ALA A 41 1.83 -5.86 -9.23
N HIS A 42 1.09 -4.81 -8.90
CA HIS A 42 1.37 -3.98 -7.74
C HIS A 42 0.78 -4.67 -6.51
N VAL A 43 1.62 -5.13 -5.59
CA VAL A 43 1.18 -5.80 -4.37
C VAL A 43 1.33 -4.83 -3.21
N VAL A 44 0.22 -4.52 -2.55
CA VAL A 44 0.13 -3.53 -1.49
C VAL A 44 -0.24 -4.25 -0.20
N PHE A 45 0.59 -4.08 0.81
CA PHE A 45 0.35 -4.61 2.14
C PHE A 45 0.06 -3.46 3.09
N ASP A 46 -1.02 -3.57 3.87
CA ASP A 46 -1.06 -2.83 5.11
C ASP A 46 0.09 -3.24 6.04
N TRP A 47 0.60 -2.28 6.80
CA TRP A 47 1.69 -2.51 7.71
C TRP A 47 1.29 -3.29 8.95
N ASP A 48 0.34 -2.78 9.73
CA ASP A 48 0.06 -3.28 11.07
C ASP A 48 -0.90 -4.48 11.01
N ASN A 49 -0.60 -5.57 11.74
CA ASN A 49 -1.36 -6.83 11.76
C ASN A 49 -1.49 -7.58 10.41
N THR A 50 -1.19 -6.94 9.29
CA THR A 50 -1.11 -7.57 7.97
C THR A 50 0.31 -8.05 7.67
N LEU A 51 1.24 -7.15 7.31
CA LEU A 51 2.62 -7.54 7.02
C LEU A 51 3.49 -7.65 8.27
N LYS A 52 3.37 -6.69 9.21
CA LYS A 52 4.05 -6.70 10.51
C LYS A 52 3.17 -7.37 11.55
N LEU A 53 3.71 -8.39 12.19
CA LEU A 53 3.10 -9.03 13.34
C LEU A 53 3.93 -8.73 14.60
N TYR A 54 3.26 -8.26 15.64
CA TYR A 54 3.86 -8.05 16.95
C TYR A 54 3.41 -9.15 17.91
N ASP A 55 4.35 -9.97 18.35
CA ASP A 55 4.09 -10.96 19.39
C ASP A 55 4.15 -10.29 20.77
N LYS A 56 2.98 -10.11 21.38
CA LYS A 56 2.84 -9.50 22.72
C LYS A 56 3.52 -10.32 23.83
N GLN A 57 3.69 -11.63 23.66
CA GLN A 57 4.31 -12.49 24.68
C GLN A 57 5.82 -12.35 24.67
N THR A 58 6.42 -12.35 23.49
CA THR A 58 7.88 -12.27 23.33
C THR A 58 8.40 -10.85 23.12
N GLY A 59 7.52 -9.89 22.83
CA GLY A 59 7.86 -8.52 22.46
C GLY A 59 8.59 -8.44 21.11
N ARG A 60 8.48 -9.49 20.28
CA ARG A 60 9.22 -9.59 19.01
C ARG A 60 8.36 -9.20 17.84
N LEU A 61 8.98 -8.48 16.92
CA LEU A 61 8.46 -8.22 15.59
C LEU A 61 8.82 -9.39 14.67
N ARG A 62 7.86 -9.79 13.84
CA ARG A 62 8.09 -10.70 12.72
C ARG A 62 7.27 -10.24 11.52
N SER A 63 7.69 -10.60 10.32
CA SER A 63 6.84 -10.44 9.15
C SER A 63 5.88 -11.64 9.04
N ARG A 64 4.64 -11.41 8.62
CA ARG A 64 3.69 -12.47 8.23
C ARG A 64 4.21 -13.25 7.04
N VAL A 65 4.96 -12.59 6.16
CA VAL A 65 5.48 -13.13 4.91
C VAL A 65 6.99 -13.24 5.02
N SER A 66 7.58 -14.37 4.58
CA SER A 66 9.03 -14.51 4.63
C SER A 66 9.70 -13.54 3.65
N ARG A 67 10.91 -13.09 4.01
CA ARG A 67 11.73 -12.26 3.11
C ARG A 67 11.97 -12.93 1.77
N ASP A 68 12.29 -14.23 1.77
CA ASP A 68 12.54 -14.98 0.54
C ASP A 68 11.33 -14.99 -0.39
N PHE A 69 10.12 -15.09 0.17
CA PHE A 69 8.91 -15.01 -0.62
C PHE A 69 8.71 -13.60 -1.20
N LEU A 70 8.92 -12.53 -0.43
CA LEU A 70 8.84 -11.16 -0.95
C LEU A 70 9.89 -10.90 -2.05
N VAL A 71 11.10 -11.42 -1.91
CA VAL A 71 12.14 -11.35 -2.94
C VAL A 71 11.72 -12.11 -4.19
N HIS A 72 11.11 -13.30 -4.04
CA HIS A 72 10.55 -14.06 -5.15
C HIS A 72 9.45 -13.28 -5.87
N LEU A 73 8.51 -12.65 -5.15
CA LEU A 73 7.50 -11.80 -5.76
C LEU A 73 8.13 -10.64 -6.57
N LYS A 74 9.11 -9.94 -5.98
CA LYS A 74 9.78 -8.80 -6.63
C LYS A 74 10.57 -9.23 -7.88
N ARG A 75 11.38 -10.28 -7.77
CA ARG A 75 12.34 -10.67 -8.82
C ARG A 75 11.78 -11.63 -9.85
N ASP A 76 11.10 -12.68 -9.40
CA ASP A 76 10.70 -13.79 -10.28
C ASP A 76 9.30 -13.58 -10.86
N LEU A 77 8.41 -12.95 -10.09
CA LEU A 77 7.09 -12.57 -10.58
C LEU A 77 7.03 -11.14 -11.12
N GLY A 78 8.10 -10.34 -10.96
CA GLY A 78 8.17 -8.96 -11.44
C GLY A 78 7.23 -8.01 -10.72
N CYS A 79 6.77 -8.35 -9.51
CA CYS A 79 5.82 -7.55 -8.77
C CYS A 79 6.47 -6.30 -8.18
N ARG A 80 5.72 -5.20 -8.16
CA ARG A 80 6.09 -3.99 -7.41
C ARG A 80 5.44 -4.05 -6.04
N LEU A 81 6.26 -4.03 -4.98
CA LEU A 81 5.78 -4.27 -3.62
C LEU A 81 5.71 -2.96 -2.83
N TYR A 82 4.59 -2.74 -2.15
CA TYR A 82 4.32 -1.54 -1.38
C TYR A 82 3.94 -1.88 0.06
N ILE A 83 4.40 -1.05 1.00
CA ILE A 83 3.85 -0.96 2.35
C ILE A 83 3.02 0.31 2.41
N ILE A 84 1.81 0.21 2.93
CA ILE A 84 0.97 1.37 3.26
C ILE A 84 0.53 1.29 4.73
N SER A 85 0.46 2.43 5.41
CA SER A 85 0.01 2.47 6.80
C SER A 85 -0.81 3.73 7.07
N ALA A 86 -1.96 3.58 7.73
CA ALA A 86 -2.83 4.68 8.13
C ALA A 86 -2.36 5.28 9.46
N ILE A 87 -1.33 6.11 9.39
CA ILE A 87 -0.77 6.84 10.54
C ILE A 87 -0.50 8.28 10.11
N ARG A 88 -0.74 9.24 11.02
CA ARG A 88 -0.53 10.67 10.75
C ARG A 88 0.78 10.93 9.98
N PRO A 89 0.71 11.46 8.74
CA PRO A 89 1.89 11.73 7.93
C PRO A 89 2.87 12.67 8.63
N SER A 90 4.06 12.16 8.93
CA SER A 90 5.17 12.92 9.48
C SER A 90 6.49 12.20 9.25
N ARG A 91 7.59 12.95 9.24
CA ARG A 91 8.94 12.36 9.13
C ARG A 91 9.23 11.38 10.28
N ILE A 92 8.76 11.68 11.49
CA ILE A 92 8.99 10.84 12.67
C ILE A 92 8.28 9.48 12.53
N ASN A 93 7.01 9.50 12.13
CA ASN A 93 6.24 8.26 11.95
C ASN A 93 6.80 7.42 10.80
N LEU A 94 7.18 8.06 9.68
CA LEU A 94 7.81 7.37 8.56
C LEU A 94 9.13 6.73 9.00
N SER A 95 9.98 7.47 9.72
CA SER A 95 11.25 6.94 10.24
C SER A 95 11.05 5.76 11.20
N THR A 96 9.96 5.75 11.96
CA THR A 96 9.61 4.62 12.82
C THR A 96 9.29 3.38 12.00
N ILE A 97 8.42 3.49 10.98
CA ILE A 97 8.12 2.37 10.08
C ILE A 97 9.38 1.90 9.36
N LEU A 98 10.18 2.81 8.82
CA LEU A 98 11.44 2.45 8.12
C LEU A 98 12.40 1.70 9.05
N THR A 99 12.51 2.11 10.32
CA THR A 99 13.32 1.38 11.32
C THR A 99 12.78 -0.04 11.56
N GLU A 100 11.46 -0.22 11.58
CA GLU A 100 10.85 -1.54 11.71
C GLU A 100 11.05 -2.40 10.45
N VAL A 101 10.93 -1.81 9.25
CA VAL A 101 11.24 -2.45 7.96
C VAL A 101 12.69 -2.92 7.93
N GLU A 102 13.63 -2.08 8.37
CA GLU A 102 15.05 -2.43 8.48
C GLU A 102 15.28 -3.57 9.47
N ARG A 103 14.63 -3.53 10.65
CA ARG A 103 14.72 -4.61 11.65
C ARG A 103 14.20 -5.96 11.14
N LEU A 104 13.25 -5.93 10.21
CA LEU A 104 12.75 -7.14 9.53
C LEU A 104 13.62 -7.55 8.32
N GLY A 105 14.66 -6.76 7.99
CA GLY A 105 15.53 -7.02 6.84
C GLY A 105 14.83 -6.83 5.49
N LEU A 106 13.86 -5.91 5.43
CA LEU A 106 12.99 -5.70 4.27
C LEU A 106 13.29 -4.41 3.50
N THR A 107 14.34 -3.68 3.85
CA THR A 107 14.70 -2.41 3.20
C THR A 107 14.93 -2.56 1.71
N ASP A 108 15.67 -3.59 1.27
CA ASP A 108 15.96 -3.81 -0.16
C ASP A 108 14.74 -4.26 -0.98
N VAL A 109 13.70 -4.73 -0.28
CA VAL A 109 12.44 -5.15 -0.88
C VAL A 109 11.57 -3.93 -1.20
N PHE A 110 11.45 -2.99 -0.27
CA PHE A 110 10.47 -1.89 -0.35
C PHE A 110 11.06 -0.49 -0.56
N VAL A 111 12.32 -0.26 -0.24
CA VAL A 111 12.94 1.07 -0.31
C VAL A 111 13.91 1.17 -1.49
N ASP A 112 14.75 0.14 -1.67
CA ASP A 112 15.73 0.11 -2.75
C ASP A 112 15.05 -0.30 -4.06
N ASP A 113 14.48 0.67 -4.76
CA ASP A 113 14.20 0.53 -6.18
C ASP A 113 15.45 0.92 -6.95
N GLN A 114 16.33 -0.07 -7.14
CA GLN A 114 17.25 -0.09 -8.29
C GLN A 114 16.41 -0.35 -9.54
N GLU A 115 15.51 0.56 -9.92
CA GLU A 115 15.19 0.64 -11.34
C GLU A 115 16.44 1.23 -12.00
N ASP A 116 17.01 0.46 -12.94
CA ASP A 116 18.22 0.74 -13.71
C ASP A 116 18.19 2.13 -14.34
N SER A 117 18.47 3.17 -13.56
CA SER A 117 18.75 4.48 -14.10
C SER A 117 20.13 4.37 -14.75
N ASP A 118 20.13 4.09 -16.05
CA ASP A 118 21.29 4.24 -16.96
C ASP A 118 21.81 5.70 -17.01
N ASP A 119 21.22 6.61 -16.24
CA ASP A 119 21.67 7.99 -16.08
C ASP A 119 22.89 8.07 -15.16
N VAL A 120 24.04 7.97 -15.82
CA VAL A 120 25.34 8.40 -15.35
C VAL A 120 25.30 9.91 -15.05
N ASP A 121 24.88 10.30 -13.86
CA ASP A 121 25.41 11.49 -13.21
C ASP A 121 25.43 11.30 -11.69
N GLY A 122 26.62 11.52 -11.10
CA GLY A 122 27.00 11.13 -9.74
C GLY A 122 26.35 11.94 -8.61
N THR A 123 25.06 12.25 -8.72
CA THR A 123 24.26 12.78 -7.61
C THR A 123 23.92 11.65 -6.65
N GLU A 124 24.24 11.85 -5.37
CA GLU A 124 23.95 10.93 -4.27
C GLU A 124 22.48 10.44 -4.36
N ASN A 125 22.31 9.16 -4.73
CA ASN A 125 21.03 8.44 -4.75
C ASN A 125 20.52 8.18 -3.32
N GLY A 126 20.41 9.23 -2.52
CA GLY A 126 19.66 9.19 -1.29
C GLY A 126 18.18 9.09 -1.66
N HIS A 127 17.55 7.95 -1.33
CA HIS A 127 16.10 7.80 -1.43
C HIS A 127 15.43 9.02 -0.82
N LYS A 128 14.84 9.87 -1.67
CA LYS A 128 14.36 11.17 -1.21
C LYS A 128 13.09 10.95 -0.40
N CYS A 129 13.25 10.97 0.92
CA CYS A 129 12.13 11.06 1.86
C CYS A 129 11.24 12.25 1.49
N GLU A 130 10.01 11.97 1.06
CA GLU A 130 9.00 12.97 0.76
C GLU A 130 7.99 13.04 1.90
N VAL A 131 7.73 14.26 2.39
CA VAL A 131 6.74 14.48 3.45
C VAL A 131 5.83 15.62 3.02
N LYS A 132 4.55 15.31 2.82
CA LYS A 132 3.47 16.28 2.62
C LYS A 132 2.56 16.24 3.85
N PRO A 133 2.71 17.21 4.78
CA PRO A 133 1.92 17.22 6.01
C PRO A 133 0.41 17.10 5.74
N ASN A 134 -0.24 16.21 6.50
CA ASN A 134 -1.68 15.89 6.39
C ASN A 134 -2.11 15.17 5.10
N GLU A 135 -1.18 14.86 4.19
CA GLU A 135 -1.46 14.05 3.00
C GLU A 135 -0.75 12.70 3.13
N TYR A 136 0.59 12.69 3.03
CA TYR A 136 1.37 11.47 3.10
C TYR A 136 2.84 11.73 3.47
N ALA A 137 3.54 10.69 3.87
CA ALA A 137 5.00 10.66 3.83
C ALA A 137 5.46 9.34 3.23
N ARG A 138 6.52 9.35 2.42
CA ARG A 138 7.04 8.14 1.79
C ARG A 138 8.54 8.14 1.62
N GLU A 139 9.10 6.94 1.54
CA GLU A 139 10.46 6.66 1.10
C GLU A 139 10.46 5.32 0.36
N GLY A 140 10.89 5.34 -0.91
CA GLY A 140 10.64 4.23 -1.83
C GLY A 140 9.15 3.89 -1.93
N ASN A 141 8.82 2.61 -1.76
CA ASN A 141 7.46 2.07 -1.75
C ASN A 141 6.89 1.88 -0.33
N VAL A 142 7.52 2.49 0.69
CA VAL A 142 6.95 2.60 2.04
C VAL A 142 6.19 3.91 2.16
N ILE A 143 4.88 3.83 2.36
CA ILE A 143 3.95 4.95 2.37
C ILE A 143 3.23 5.01 3.72
N ILE A 144 3.16 6.20 4.32
CA ILE A 144 2.22 6.50 5.40
C ILE A 144 1.23 7.57 4.93
N CYS A 145 -0.03 7.39 5.26
CA CYS A 145 -1.13 8.26 4.87
C CYS A 145 -2.13 8.44 6.01
N GLY A 146 -3.17 9.25 5.77
CA GLY A 146 -4.35 9.24 6.63
C GLY A 146 -5.15 7.94 6.47
N TYR A 147 -6.46 8.05 6.66
CA TYR A 147 -7.40 6.94 6.43
C TYR A 147 -7.79 6.78 4.95
N ASP A 148 -7.07 7.44 4.03
CA ASP A 148 -7.27 7.52 2.59
C ASP A 148 -6.22 6.70 1.81
N LYS A 149 -6.05 5.43 2.21
CA LYS A 149 -5.06 4.50 1.64
C LYS A 149 -5.18 4.34 0.13
N ALA A 150 -6.40 4.15 -0.36
CA ALA A 150 -6.68 3.89 -1.76
C ALA A 150 -6.33 5.10 -2.65
N GLU A 151 -6.76 6.30 -2.25
CA GLU A 151 -6.49 7.54 -2.94
C GLU A 151 -5.01 7.90 -2.89
N THR A 152 -4.37 7.68 -1.74
CA THR A 152 -2.93 7.91 -1.61
C THR A 152 -2.13 6.95 -2.47
N PHE A 153 -2.52 5.66 -2.52
CA PHE A 153 -1.89 4.68 -3.40
C PHE A 153 -1.98 5.10 -4.87
N LEU A 154 -3.16 5.46 -5.37
CA LEU A 154 -3.34 5.92 -6.75
C LEU A 154 -2.51 7.16 -7.08
N ARG A 155 -2.29 8.05 -6.10
CA ARG A 155 -1.49 9.27 -6.30
C ARG A 155 0.00 8.98 -6.40
N LEU A 156 0.50 7.97 -5.68
CA LEU A 156 1.94 7.77 -5.45
C LEU A 156 2.52 6.56 -6.15
N ALA A 157 1.70 5.55 -6.43
CA ALA A 157 2.11 4.43 -7.24
C ALA A 157 2.20 4.89 -8.70
N SER A 158 3.24 4.44 -9.41
CA SER A 158 3.32 4.55 -10.87
C SER A 158 2.38 3.52 -11.51
N PHE A 159 1.10 3.63 -11.17
CA PHE A 159 0.02 2.74 -11.58
C PHE A 159 -0.73 3.37 -12.76
N ASP A 160 -0.87 2.61 -13.85
CA ASP A 160 -1.59 3.02 -15.03
C ASP A 160 -2.71 2.01 -15.34
N ALA A 161 -3.92 2.34 -14.90
CA ALA A 161 -5.10 1.49 -15.07
C ALA A 161 -5.38 1.17 -16.54
N ASP A 162 -5.07 2.10 -17.46
CA ASP A 162 -5.32 1.96 -18.89
C ASP A 162 -4.34 0.97 -19.54
N LYS A 163 -3.17 0.75 -18.92
CA LYS A 163 -2.20 -0.29 -19.32
C LYS A 163 -2.57 -1.68 -18.79
N GLY A 164 -3.63 -1.79 -18.00
CA GLY A 164 -4.11 -3.05 -17.45
C GLY A 164 -3.33 -3.52 -16.23
N ASP A 165 -2.60 -2.61 -15.56
CA ASP A 165 -1.90 -2.88 -14.32
C ASP A 165 -2.86 -3.52 -13.30
N LYS A 166 -2.37 -4.55 -12.61
CA LYS A 166 -3.12 -5.30 -11.60
C LYS A 166 -2.68 -4.86 -10.22
N VAL A 167 -3.63 -4.72 -9.31
CA VAL A 167 -3.34 -4.39 -7.92
C VAL A 167 -3.84 -5.50 -7.02
N ILE A 168 -2.99 -6.00 -6.13
CA ILE A 168 -3.36 -6.97 -5.11
C ILE A 168 -3.19 -6.31 -3.75
N PHE A 169 -4.26 -6.19 -2.98
CA PHE A 169 -4.26 -5.48 -1.70
C PHE A 169 -4.59 -6.41 -0.54
N PHE A 170 -3.78 -6.35 0.52
CA PHE A 170 -3.98 -7.07 1.77
C PHE A 170 -4.12 -6.08 2.92
N ASP A 171 -5.16 -6.22 3.73
CA ASP A 171 -5.42 -5.39 4.91
C ASP A 171 -6.22 -6.23 5.94
N ASP A 172 -6.09 -5.94 7.23
CA ASP A 172 -6.81 -6.62 8.30
C ASP A 172 -8.15 -5.95 8.64
N GLU A 173 -8.44 -4.78 8.06
CA GLU A 173 -9.68 -4.04 8.27
C GLU A 173 -10.60 -4.09 7.04
N GLU A 174 -11.82 -4.59 7.24
CA GLU A 174 -12.87 -4.71 6.20
C GLU A 174 -13.14 -3.38 5.49
N VAL A 175 -13.14 -2.27 6.22
CA VAL A 175 -13.40 -0.93 5.65
C VAL A 175 -12.31 -0.49 4.66
N ASN A 176 -11.04 -0.85 4.92
CA ASN A 176 -9.96 -0.53 4.01
C ASN A 176 -10.09 -1.37 2.74
N ILE A 177 -10.45 -2.64 2.88
CA ILE A 177 -10.71 -3.56 1.77
C ILE A 177 -11.84 -3.03 0.86
N GLU A 178 -12.98 -2.68 1.44
CA GLU A 178 -14.13 -2.12 0.72
C GLU A 178 -13.76 -0.82 -0.02
N ASN A 179 -13.07 0.09 0.65
CA ASN A 179 -12.66 1.37 0.07
C ASN A 179 -11.66 1.16 -1.08
N PHE A 180 -10.67 0.30 -0.87
CA PHE A 180 -9.63 0.04 -1.87
C PHE A 180 -10.22 -0.62 -3.11
N GLU A 181 -11.11 -1.61 -2.95
CA GLU A 181 -11.80 -2.26 -4.06
C GLU A 181 -12.72 -1.31 -4.84
N ALA A 182 -13.37 -0.38 -4.15
CA ALA A 182 -14.24 0.60 -4.78
C ALA A 182 -13.50 1.70 -5.56
N ILE A 183 -12.27 2.04 -5.14
CA ILE A 183 -11.52 3.20 -5.64
C ILE A 183 -10.43 2.80 -6.63
N VAL A 184 -9.73 1.70 -6.37
CA VAL A 184 -8.57 1.28 -7.18
C VAL A 184 -9.02 0.32 -8.28
N PRO A 185 -9.01 0.74 -9.56
CA PRO A 185 -9.46 -0.12 -10.64
C PRO A 185 -8.56 -1.35 -10.77
N ASN A 186 -9.14 -2.47 -11.22
CA ASN A 186 -8.44 -3.75 -11.38
C ASN A 186 -7.78 -4.29 -10.09
N SER A 187 -8.23 -3.85 -8.92
CA SER A 187 -7.76 -4.40 -7.65
C SER A 187 -8.42 -5.73 -7.31
N LYS A 188 -7.66 -6.65 -6.73
CA LYS A 188 -8.16 -7.78 -5.95
C LYS A 188 -7.76 -7.56 -4.50
N CYS A 189 -8.75 -7.55 -3.60
CA CYS A 189 -8.52 -7.26 -2.20
C CYS A 189 -8.78 -8.51 -1.34
N TYR A 190 -7.97 -8.68 -0.29
CA TYR A 190 -8.03 -9.83 0.60
C TYR A 190 -7.99 -9.37 2.06
N LEU A 191 -8.96 -9.80 2.85
CA LEU A 191 -8.97 -9.56 4.29
C LEU A 191 -7.98 -10.51 4.98
N ALA A 192 -6.86 -10.00 5.47
CA ALA A 192 -5.81 -10.78 6.11
C ALA A 192 -6.07 -10.89 7.62
N VAL A 193 -6.30 -12.12 8.12
CA VAL A 193 -6.59 -12.38 9.55
C VAL A 193 -5.47 -13.17 10.22
#